data_AF-A0A2E4S817-F1
#
_entry.id   AF-A0A2E4S817-F1
#
_cell.length_a   1.000
_cell.length_b   1.000
_cell.length_c   1.000
_cell.angle_alpha   90.00
_cell.angle_beta   90.00
_cell.angle_gamma   90.00
#
_symmetry.space_group_name_H-M   'P 1'
#
loop_
_entity.id
_entity.type
_entity.pdbx_description
1 polymer ?
#
loop_
_entity_poly.entity_id
_entity_poly.type
_entity_poly.pdbx_seq_one_letter_code
_entity_poly.pdbx_strand_id
1 'polypeptide(L)' 'MKNPTEELLQLRNDIEQSQHDLIRDFLNYLNIYEIEEEIFQKMLQILTKYTQHTFRITKAIETQEIIELVLVNGIKNKQ' A
#
# COMPACT_ATOMS: atom_id res chain seq x y z
N MET A 1 -25.57 -2.10 2.82
CA MET A 1 -24.29 -2.38 2.13
C MET A 1 -23.71 -1.04 1.73
N LYS A 2 -22.45 -0.74 2.09
CA LYS A 2 -21.79 0.49 1.63
C LYS A 2 -21.64 0.43 0.10
N ASN A 3 -21.71 1.58 -0.57
CA ASN A 3 -21.49 1.63 -2.01
C ASN A 3 -20.01 1.28 -2.29
N PRO A 4 -19.70 0.30 -3.16
CA PRO A 4 -18.32 -0.09 -3.46
C PRO A 4 -17.41 1.09 -3.84
N THR A 5 -17.97 2.13 -4.47
CA THR A 5 -17.24 3.35 -4.82
C THR A 5 -16.84 4.18 -3.60
N GLU A 6 -17.69 4.25 -2.58
CA GLU A 6 -17.42 4.97 -1.33
C GLU A 6 -16.33 4.27 -0.51
N GLU A 7 -16.35 2.94 -0.49
CA GLU A 7 -15.33 2.14 0.20
C GLU A 7 -13.96 2.31 -0.47
N LEU A 8 -13.91 2.28 -1.80
CA LEU A 8 -12.68 2.57 -2.55
C LEU A 8 -12.15 3.98 -2.28
N LEU A 9 -13.03 4.97 -2.20
CA LEU A 9 -12.63 6.34 -1.88
C LEU A 9 -12.05 6.43 -0.46
N GLN A 10 -12.71 5.80 0.52
CA GLN A 10 -12.23 5.78 1.89
C GLN A 10 -10.83 5.16 1.99
N LEU A 11 -10.61 4.01 1.36
CA LEU A 11 -9.31 3.34 1.37
C LEU A 11 -8.20 4.20 0.73
N ARG A 12 -8.53 4.97 -0.31
CA ARG A 12 -7.57 5.92 -0.92
C ARG A 12 -7.21 7.04 0.03
N ASN A 13 -8.20 7.62 0.71
CA ASN A 13 -7.97 8.67 1.70
C ASN A 13 -7.15 8.16 2.88
N ASP A 14 -7.40 6.93 3.35
CA ASP A 14 -6.65 6.33 4.45
C ASP A 14 -5.17 6.11 4.08
N ILE A 15 -4.89 5.72 2.83
CA ILE A 15 -3.51 5.61 2.31
C ILE A 15 -2.83 6.98 2.28
N GLU A 16 -3.50 8.00 1.74
CA GLU A 16 -2.96 9.36 1.66
C GLU A 16 -2.66 9.91 3.06
N GLN A 17 -3.61 9.78 3.99
CA GLN A 17 -3.41 10.20 5.38
C GLN A 17 -2.22 9.49 6.04
N SER A 18 -2.10 8.17 5.83
CA SER A 18 -0.96 7.40 6.36
C SER A 18 0.38 7.86 5.80
N GLN A 19 0.44 8.27 4.53
CA GLN A 19 1.66 8.81 3.91
C GLN A 19 2.01 10.19 4.47
N HIS A 20 1.01 11.05 4.69
CA HIS A 20 1.21 12.35 5.34
C HIS A 20 1.75 12.18 6.76
N ASP A 21 1.17 11.27 7.53
CA ASP A 21 1.60 11.01 8.91
C ASP A 21 3.01 10.43 8.96
N LEU A 22 3.35 9.51 8.04
CA LEU A 22 4.71 8.97 7.93
C LEU A 22 5.76 10.06 7.63
N ILE A 23 5.46 10.97 6.68
CA ILE A 23 6.39 12.08 6.40
C ILE A 23 6.55 12.95 7.65
N ARG A 24 5.44 13.31 8.31
CA ARG A 24 5.47 14.14 9.52
C ARG A 24 6.30 13.48 10.62
N ASP A 25 6.14 12.19 10.85
CA ASP A 25 6.90 11.44 11.84
C ASP A 25 8.39 11.43 11.54
N PHE A 26 8.79 11.26 10.27
CA PHE A 26 10.19 11.37 9.87
C PHE A 26 10.77 12.76 10.09
N LEU A 27 10.03 13.81 9.71
CA LEU A 27 10.49 15.19 9.90
C LEU A 27 10.64 15.51 11.39
N ASN A 28 9.68 15.10 12.21
CA ASN A 28 9.73 15.24 13.67
C ASN A 28 10.93 14.51 14.27
N TYR A 29 11.20 13.26 13.86
CA TYR A 29 12.35 12.49 14.34
C TYR A 29 13.69 13.18 14.02
N LEU A 30 13.76 13.85 12.87
CA LEU A 30 14.93 14.62 12.44
C LEU A 30 14.99 16.05 12.99
N ASN A 31 14.03 16.45 13.82
CA ASN A 31 13.87 17.82 14.33
C ASN A 31 13.77 18.88 13.21
N ILE A 32 13.11 18.51 12.11
CA ILE A 32 12.84 19.41 10.98
C ILE A 32 11.42 19.96 11.16
N TYR A 33 11.31 21.25 11.46
CA TYR A 33 10.02 21.90 11.74
C TYR A 33 9.40 22.59 10.51
N GLU A 34 10.23 22.92 9.53
CA GLU A 34 9.81 23.55 8.28
C GLU A 34 10.54 22.92 7.11
N ILE A 35 9.79 22.69 6.03
CA ILE A 35 10.34 22.33 4.73
C ILE A 35 9.57 23.08 3.65
N GLU A 36 10.19 23.22 2.49
CA GLU A 36 9.52 23.75 1.33
C GLU A 36 8.40 22.80 0.88
N GLU A 37 7.24 23.34 0.53
CA GLU A 37 6.08 22.58 0.05
C GLU A 37 6.44 21.69 -1.15
N GLU A 38 7.31 22.17 -2.05
CA GLU A 38 7.76 21.38 -3.20
C GLU A 38 8.50 20.09 -2.76
N ILE A 39 9.28 20.16 -1.69
CA ILE A 39 9.97 18.99 -1.13
C ILE A 39 8.96 18.02 -0.52
N PHE A 40 7.98 18.52 0.24
CA PHE A 40 6.91 17.70 0.81
C PHE A 40 6.13 16.95 -0.28
N GLN A 41 5.75 17.64 -1.36
CA GLN A 41 5.05 17.04 -2.49
C GLN A 41 5.89 15.98 -3.20
N LYS A 42 7.21 16.21 -3.38
CA LYS A 42 8.12 15.19 -3.92
C LYS A 42 8.20 13.95 -3.03
N MET A 43 8.22 14.12 -1.70
CA MET A 43 8.20 13.00 -0.76
C MET A 43 6.91 12.18 -0.90
N LEU A 44 5.74 12.83 -0.98
CA LEU A 44 4.46 12.17 -1.21
C LEU A 44 4.43 11.37 -2.52
N GLN A 45 4.93 11.95 -3.61
CA GLN A 45 4.99 11.27 -4.91
C GLN A 45 5.85 9.99 -4.85
N ILE A 46 7.00 10.06 -4.17
CA ILE A 46 7.88 8.91 -3.97
C ILE A 46 7.18 7.84 -3.12
N LEU A 47 6.56 8.22 -1.99
CA LEU A 47 5.82 7.29 -1.13
C LEU A 47 4.65 6.64 -1.87
N THR A 48 3.94 7.39 -2.70
CA THR A 48 2.86 6.86 -3.54
C THR A 48 3.38 5.79 -4.49
N LYS A 49 4.52 6.03 -5.16
CA LYS A 49 5.15 5.05 -6.06
C LYS A 49 5.50 3.75 -5.32
N TYR A 50 6.11 3.84 -4.14
CA TYR A 50 6.48 2.65 -3.35
C TYR A 50 5.26 1.93 -2.76
N THR A 51 4.23 2.66 -2.35
CA THR A 51 2.96 2.08 -1.87
C THR A 51 2.31 1.25 -2.97
N GLN A 52 2.20 1.79 -4.19
CA GLN A 52 1.64 1.08 -5.33
C GLN A 52 2.48 -0.15 -5.71
N HIS A 53 3.81 -0.04 -5.66
CA HIS A 53 4.70 -1.16 -5.94
C HIS A 53 4.53 -2.29 -4.92
N THR A 54 4.50 -1.95 -3.63
CA THR A 54 4.28 -2.90 -2.53
C THR A 54 2.94 -3.61 -2.69
N PHE A 55 1.87 -2.86 -3.00
CA PHE A 55 0.55 -3.45 -3.23
C PHE A 55 0.54 -4.47 -4.38
N ARG A 56 1.23 -4.17 -5.49
CA ARG A 56 1.36 -5.12 -6.62
C ARG A 56 2.08 -6.39 -6.21
N ILE A 57 3.14 -6.27 -5.42
CA ILE A 57 3.86 -7.44 -4.87
C ILE A 57 2.95 -8.26 -3.97
N THR A 58 2.25 -7.62 -3.02
CA THR A 58 1.31 -8.30 -2.11
C THR A 58 0.26 -9.09 -2.88
N LYS A 59 -0.34 -8.48 -3.92
CA LYS A 59 -1.34 -9.18 -4.77
C LYS A 59 -0.75 -10.34 -5.55
N ALA A 60 0.50 -10.23 -6.01
CA ALA A 60 1.19 -11.32 -6.67
C ALA A 60 1.47 -12.48 -5.69
N ILE A 61 1.87 -12.18 -4.46
CA ILE A 61 2.07 -13.17 -3.39
C ILE A 61 0.75 -13.90 -3.10
N GLU A 62 -0.34 -13.17 -2.82
CA GLU A 62 -1.66 -13.77 -2.56
C GLU A 62 -2.11 -14.69 -3.71
N THR A 63 -1.86 -14.27 -4.96
CA THR A 63 -2.19 -15.09 -6.15
C THR A 63 -1.35 -16.36 -6.21
N GLN A 64 -0.05 -16.25 -5.93
CA GLN A 64 0.87 -17.38 -5.93
C GLN A 64 0.51 -18.40 -4.84
N GLU A 65 0.14 -17.94 -3.65
CA GLU A 65 -0.32 -18.80 -2.55
C GLU A 65 -1.57 -19.60 -2.96
N ILE A 66 -2.53 -18.98 -3.65
CA ILE A 66 -3.72 -19.67 -4.17
C ILE A 66 -3.34 -20.72 -5.22
N ILE A 67 -2.46 -20.38 -6.15
CA ILE A 67 -1.98 -21.32 -7.18
C ILE A 67 -1.33 -22.54 -6.52
N GLU A 68 -0.46 -22.32 -5.54
CA GLU A 68 0.20 -23.40 -4.81
C GLU A 68 -0.80 -24.29 -4.06
N LEU A 69 -1.78 -23.70 -3.37
CA LEU A 69 -2.84 -24.45 -2.71
C LEU A 69 -3.63 -25.33 -3.70
N VAL A 70 -4.01 -24.78 -4.86
CA VAL A 70 -4.78 -25.51 -5.88
C VAL A 70 -3.93 -26.62 -6.52
N LEU A 71 -2.66 -26.35 -6.85
CA LEU A 71 -1.78 -27.35 -7.45
C LEU A 71 -1.44 -28.47 -6.47
N VAL A 72 -1.06 -28.15 -5.24
CA VAL A 72 -0.68 -29.15 -4.23
C VAL A 72 -1.87 -30.04 -3.85
N ASN A 73 -3.05 -29.45 -3.63
CA ASN A 73 -4.25 -30.23 -3.29
C ASN A 73 -4.86 -30.94 -4.51
N GLY A 74 -4.76 -30.35 -5.70
CA GLY A 74 -5.20 -30.97 -6.95
C GLY A 74 -4.35 -32.16 -7.37
N ILE A 75 -3.06 -32.18 -7.03
CA ILE A 75 -2.16 -33.33 -7.25
C ILE A 75 -2.48 -34.46 -6.27
N LYS A 76 -2.74 -34.16 -4.98
CA LYS A 76 -3.09 -35.16 -3.97
C LYS A 76 -4.40 -35.90 -4.24
N ASN A 77 -5.37 -35.25 -4.90
CA ASN A 77 -6.65 -35.89 -5.25
C ASN A 77 -6.60 -36.73 -6.55
N LYS A 78 -5.44 -36.80 -7.22
CA LYS A 78 -5.24 -37.58 -8.45
C LYS A 78 -4.32 -38.81 -8.27
N GLN A 79 -3.82 -39.03 -7.06
CA GLN A 79 -3.08 -40.25 -6.66
C GLN A 79 -3.99 -41.13 -5.80
#